data_AF-A0A2E2SZ22-F1
#
_entry.id   AF-A0A2E2SZ22-F1
#
_cell.length_a   1.000
_cell.length_b   1.000
_cell.length_c   1.000
_cell.angle_alpha   90.00
_cell.angle_beta   90.00
_cell.angle_gamma   90.00
#
_symmetry.space_group_name_H-M   'P 1'
#
loop_
_entity.id
_entity.type
_entity.pdbx_description
1 polymer ?
#
loop_
_entity_poly.entity_id
_entity_poly.type
_entity_poly.pdbx_seq_one_letter_code
_entity_poly.pdbx_strand_id
1 'polypeptide(L)'
;MNWQLGHSEASMAAIRIEAIIDTVCPWCYIGKKRLEKALAREQLDHMPITWRPFLLNPDMPNGGIDRKLYLSAKFGGTESATRVYKAIEAAGAAVGIDFNFDAIRLTPDSTDSHRLIYKVCAERPAVGNDLVEDLFTAYFLDGRDIGDHDVLCAIAVSHGEDRNEILDYLGGDMDREFVSQENRVAHQMGVTGVPCFLFNSRHALSGAQEPDILQRMIRLARQEETPV
;
A
#
# COMPACT_ATOMS: atom_id res chain seq x y z
N MET A 1 0.01 52.81 18.52
CA MET A 1 1.31 52.11 18.52
C MET A 1 1.08 50.77 19.19
N ASN A 2 1.61 49.70 18.58
CA ASN A 2 1.43 48.26 18.88
C ASN A 2 0.26 47.55 18.18
N TRP A 3 0.55 47.12 16.95
CA TRP A 3 -0.02 45.93 16.33
C TRP A 3 0.75 44.71 16.86
N GLN A 4 0.10 43.84 17.62
CA GLN A 4 0.63 42.50 17.86
C GLN A 4 0.35 41.67 16.62
N LEU A 5 1.42 41.37 15.89
CA LEU A 5 1.47 40.41 14.80
C LEU A 5 1.09 39.04 15.35
N GLY A 6 -0.16 38.65 15.12
CA GLY A 6 -0.55 37.25 15.11
C GLY A 6 0.36 36.55 14.12
N HIS A 7 1.20 35.66 14.62
CA HIS A 7 1.95 34.75 13.79
C HIS A 7 0.91 33.86 13.13
N SER A 8 0.56 34.21 11.89
CA SER A 8 -0.11 33.33 10.96
C SER A 8 0.74 32.06 10.89
N GLU A 9 0.30 30.98 11.55
CA GLU A 9 0.65 29.63 11.14
C GLU A 9 0.35 29.57 9.65
N ALA A 10 1.40 29.68 8.83
CA ALA A 10 1.29 29.43 7.42
C ALA A 10 0.73 28.01 7.32
N SER A 11 -0.54 27.92 6.93
CA SER A 11 -1.18 26.67 6.51
C SER A 11 -0.20 25.97 5.60
N MET A 12 0.50 24.94 6.12
CA MET A 12 1.36 24.11 5.29
C MET A 12 0.45 23.55 4.21
N ALA A 13 0.73 23.93 2.97
CA ALA A 13 -0.09 23.53 1.85
C ALA A 13 -0.30 21.99 1.87
N ALA A 14 -1.57 21.59 1.90
CA ALA A 14 -1.98 20.24 2.22
C ALA A 14 -1.79 19.33 1.00
N ILE A 15 -0.61 18.71 0.92
CA ILE A 15 -0.33 17.78 -0.18
C ILE A 15 -1.27 16.59 -0.13
N ARG A 16 -1.63 16.10 -1.32
CA ARG A 16 -2.29 14.82 -1.48
C ARG A 16 -1.29 13.77 -1.95
N ILE A 17 -1.24 12.64 -1.25
CA ILE A 17 -0.50 11.45 -1.70
C ILE A 17 -1.47 10.31 -1.95
N GLU A 18 -1.33 9.69 -3.12
CA GLU A 18 -2.01 8.45 -3.46
C GLU A 18 -0.95 7.36 -3.69
N ALA A 19 -1.19 6.15 -3.20
CA ALA A 19 -0.29 5.02 -3.35
C ALA A 19 -1.02 3.90 -4.09
N ILE A 20 -0.61 3.66 -5.33
CA ILE A 20 -1.05 2.51 -6.13
C ILE A 20 -0.20 1.31 -5.71
N ILE A 21 -0.82 0.33 -5.07
CA ILE A 21 -0.14 -0.81 -4.45
C ILE A 21 -0.85 -2.13 -4.72
N ASP A 22 -0.14 -3.22 -4.49
CA ASP A 22 -0.73 -4.54 -4.32
C ASP A 22 -0.29 -5.11 -2.95
N THR A 23 -1.22 -5.67 -2.19
CA THR A 23 -0.97 -6.18 -0.83
C THR A 23 -0.09 -7.44 -0.83
N VAL A 24 0.00 -8.13 -1.97
CA VAL A 24 0.92 -9.28 -2.17
C VAL A 24 2.27 -8.88 -2.77
N CYS A 25 2.57 -7.59 -2.94
CA CYS A 25 3.84 -7.09 -3.47
C CYS A 25 4.82 -6.67 -2.35
N PRO A 26 5.96 -7.36 -2.17
CA PRO A 26 6.91 -7.01 -1.10
C PRO A 26 7.58 -5.65 -1.33
N TRP A 27 7.73 -5.22 -2.59
CA TRP A 27 8.20 -3.87 -2.90
C TRP A 27 7.20 -2.80 -2.48
N CYS A 28 5.90 -3.08 -2.44
CA CYS A 28 4.92 -2.13 -1.91
C CYS A 28 5.11 -1.91 -0.41
N TYR A 29 5.40 -2.98 0.34
CA TYR A 29 5.71 -2.85 1.76
C TYR A 29 7.00 -2.07 2.02
N ILE A 30 8.07 -2.37 1.28
CA ILE A 30 9.32 -1.60 1.33
C ILE A 30 9.07 -0.13 0.97
N GLY A 31 8.32 0.13 -0.10
CA GLY A 31 7.98 1.47 -0.55
C GLY A 31 7.19 2.25 0.48
N LYS A 32 6.23 1.63 1.17
CA LYS A 32 5.49 2.22 2.29
C LYS A 32 6.45 2.66 3.39
N LYS A 33 7.35 1.78 3.86
CA LYS A 33 8.36 2.14 4.88
C LYS A 33 9.28 3.27 4.43
N ARG A 34 9.65 3.32 3.14
CA ARG A 34 10.47 4.41 2.60
C ARG A 34 9.70 5.73 2.53
N LEU A 35 8.42 5.68 2.18
CA LEU A 35 7.53 6.85 2.17
C LEU A 35 7.32 7.39 3.58
N GLU A 36 7.06 6.54 4.57
CA GLU A 36 6.92 6.93 5.98
C GLU A 36 8.18 7.66 6.48
N LYS A 37 9.37 7.12 6.19
CA LYS A 37 10.64 7.80 6.51
C LYS A 37 10.75 9.18 5.86
N ALA A 38 10.25 9.33 4.62
CA ALA A 38 10.27 10.62 3.93
C ALA A 38 9.25 11.60 4.52
N LEU A 39 8.04 11.14 4.88
CA LEU A 39 6.99 11.93 5.52
C LEU A 39 7.41 12.43 6.90
N ALA A 40 8.03 11.57 7.71
CA ALA A 40 8.54 11.92 9.04
C ALA A 40 9.56 13.07 8.99
N ARG A 41 10.45 13.07 7.98
CA ARG A 41 11.43 14.17 7.78
C ARG A 41 10.77 15.51 7.44
N GLU A 42 9.54 15.48 6.93
CA GLU A 42 8.73 16.65 6.58
C GLU A 42 7.64 16.95 7.61
N GLN A 43 7.63 16.24 8.76
CA GLN A 43 6.63 16.34 9.83
C GLN A 43 5.19 16.05 9.35
N LEU A 44 5.04 15.02 8.52
CA LEU A 44 3.77 14.57 7.92
C LEU A 44 3.41 13.13 8.30
N ASP A 45 3.88 12.65 9.44
CA ASP A 45 3.79 11.26 9.90
C ASP A 45 2.35 10.70 9.90
N HIS A 46 1.37 11.56 10.21
CA HIS A 46 -0.04 11.18 10.35
C HIS A 46 -0.90 11.55 9.12
N MET A 47 -0.27 11.94 8.02
CA MET A 47 -1.01 12.32 6.82
C MET A 47 -1.70 11.09 6.21
N PRO A 48 -3.02 11.17 5.92
CA PRO A 48 -3.72 10.07 5.27
C PRO A 48 -3.21 9.89 3.84
N ILE A 49 -3.04 8.63 3.45
CA ILE A 49 -2.69 8.23 2.08
C ILE A 49 -3.94 7.66 1.42
N THR A 50 -4.22 8.08 0.18
CA THR A 50 -5.23 7.40 -0.63
C THR A 50 -4.64 6.13 -1.22
N TRP A 51 -5.05 4.98 -0.70
CA TRP A 51 -4.61 3.68 -1.18
C TRP A 51 -5.45 3.25 -2.39
N ARG A 52 -4.78 3.02 -3.52
CA ARG A 52 -5.40 2.62 -4.77
C ARG A 52 -4.99 1.19 -5.13
N PRO A 53 -5.96 0.33 -5.49
CA PRO A 53 -5.64 -1.06 -5.74
C PRO A 53 -4.95 -1.23 -7.09
N PHE A 54 -4.01 -2.17 -7.10
CA PHE A 54 -3.40 -2.73 -8.29
C PHE A 54 -3.33 -4.24 -8.08
N LEU A 55 -3.69 -5.01 -9.09
CA LEU A 55 -3.64 -6.46 -9.07
C LEU A 55 -2.46 -6.91 -9.93
N LEU A 56 -1.38 -7.38 -9.31
CA LEU A 56 -0.23 -7.96 -10.02
C LEU A 56 -0.61 -9.22 -10.81
N ASN A 57 -1.66 -9.92 -10.38
CA ASN A 57 -2.25 -11.04 -11.08
C ASN A 57 -3.78 -10.93 -11.02
N PRO A 58 -4.41 -10.18 -11.93
CA PRO A 58 -5.87 -10.01 -11.94
C PRO A 58 -6.62 -11.32 -12.26
N ASP A 59 -5.92 -12.31 -12.82
CA ASP A 59 -6.45 -13.64 -13.14
C ASP A 59 -6.12 -14.67 -12.03
N MET A 60 -5.75 -14.22 -10.83
CA MET A 60 -5.50 -15.13 -9.71
C MET A 60 -6.79 -15.92 -9.39
N PRO A 61 -6.74 -17.26 -9.34
CA PRO A 61 -7.93 -18.04 -9.00
C PRO A 61 -8.37 -17.82 -7.55
N ASN A 62 -9.66 -18.03 -7.29
CA ASN A 62 -10.18 -18.12 -5.93
C ASN A 62 -9.42 -19.19 -5.14
N GLY A 63 -8.99 -18.85 -3.92
CA GLY A 63 -8.14 -19.73 -3.10
C GLY A 63 -6.66 -19.70 -3.47
N GLY A 64 -6.24 -18.84 -4.41
CA GLY A 64 -4.84 -18.56 -4.70
C GLY A 64 -4.06 -19.68 -5.38
N ILE A 65 -2.73 -19.51 -5.43
CA ILE A 65 -1.79 -20.49 -6.00
C ILE A 65 -0.71 -20.78 -4.96
N ASP A 66 -0.25 -22.04 -4.87
CA ASP A 66 0.92 -22.40 -4.07
C ASP A 66 2.08 -21.44 -4.35
N ARG A 67 2.67 -20.93 -3.28
CA ARG A 67 3.64 -19.84 -3.35
C ARG A 67 4.85 -20.18 -4.20
N LYS A 68 5.38 -21.40 -4.08
CA LYS A 68 6.58 -21.84 -4.80
C LYS A 68 6.28 -22.01 -6.28
N LEU A 69 5.13 -22.59 -6.62
CA LEU A 69 4.67 -22.73 -8.00
C LEU A 69 4.46 -21.35 -8.65
N TYR A 70 3.77 -20.44 -7.97
CA TYR A 70 3.54 -19.08 -8.47
C TYR A 70 4.85 -18.35 -8.76
N LEU A 71 5.80 -18.37 -7.80
CA LEU A 71 7.09 -17.71 -7.96
C LEU A 71 7.94 -18.33 -9.06
N SER A 72 7.98 -19.66 -9.16
CA SER A 72 8.72 -20.34 -10.22
C SER A 72 8.16 -19.98 -11.59
N ALA A 73 6.83 -19.98 -11.77
CA ALA A 73 6.20 -19.57 -13.02
C ALA A 73 6.49 -18.10 -13.36
N LYS A 74 6.35 -17.20 -12.37
CA LYS A 74 6.53 -15.75 -12.54
C LYS A 74 7.96 -15.36 -12.93
N PHE A 75 8.96 -16.01 -12.36
CA PHE A 75 10.37 -15.61 -12.52
C PHE A 75 11.17 -16.55 -13.44
N GLY A 76 10.53 -17.55 -14.06
CA GLY A 76 11.19 -18.49 -14.98
C GLY A 76 12.06 -19.53 -14.26
N GLY A 77 11.67 -19.93 -13.05
CA GLY A 77 12.32 -20.99 -12.27
C GLY A 77 12.66 -20.59 -10.84
N THR A 78 12.82 -21.60 -9.98
CA THR A 78 13.11 -21.43 -8.54
C THR A 78 14.40 -20.66 -8.27
N GLU A 79 15.46 -20.87 -9.05
CA GLU A 79 16.73 -20.15 -8.87
C GLU A 79 16.59 -18.65 -9.17
N SER A 80 15.86 -18.31 -10.23
CA SER A 80 15.59 -16.92 -10.61
C SER A 80 14.75 -16.23 -9.53
N ALA A 81 13.69 -16.89 -9.07
CA ALA A 81 12.89 -16.42 -7.94
C ALA A 81 13.75 -16.19 -6.69
N THR A 82 14.62 -17.15 -6.34
CA THR A 82 15.52 -17.03 -5.17
C THR A 82 16.43 -15.81 -5.27
N ARG A 83 17.02 -15.55 -6.44
CA ARG A 83 17.88 -14.36 -6.63
C ARG A 83 17.10 -13.06 -6.46
N VAL A 84 15.89 -12.97 -7.01
CA VAL A 84 15.02 -11.79 -6.87
C VAL A 84 14.65 -11.58 -5.40
N TYR A 85 14.28 -12.63 -4.68
CA TYR A 85 13.86 -12.53 -3.27
C TYR A 85 15.01 -12.17 -2.33
N LYS A 86 16.24 -12.62 -2.58
CA LYS A 86 17.42 -12.15 -1.82
C LYS A 86 17.62 -10.63 -1.89
N ALA A 87 17.38 -10.03 -3.06
CA ALA A 87 17.46 -8.58 -3.20
C ALA A 87 16.34 -7.85 -2.44
N ILE A 88 15.14 -8.45 -2.43
CA ILE A 88 13.98 -7.94 -1.67
C ILE A 88 14.25 -8.02 -0.16
N GLU A 89 14.78 -9.13 0.33
CA GLU A 89 15.16 -9.32 1.75
C GLU A 89 16.17 -8.27 2.20
N ALA A 90 17.24 -8.06 1.42
CA ALA A 90 18.24 -7.04 1.72
C ALA A 90 17.65 -5.62 1.76
N ALA A 91 16.76 -5.30 0.81
CA ALA A 91 16.08 -4.01 0.78
C ALA A 91 15.07 -3.84 1.94
N GLY A 92 14.37 -4.91 2.32
CA GLY A 92 13.50 -4.97 3.49
C GLY A 92 14.25 -4.72 4.79
N ALA A 93 15.36 -5.42 5.00
CA ALA A 93 16.19 -5.27 6.19
C ALA A 93 16.71 -3.82 6.36
N ALA A 94 17.07 -3.15 5.25
CA ALA A 94 17.49 -1.74 5.27
C ALA A 94 16.37 -0.77 5.72
N VAL A 95 15.11 -1.21 5.68
CA VAL A 95 13.96 -0.45 6.17
C VAL A 95 13.29 -1.05 7.41
N GLY A 96 13.94 -2.03 8.04
CA GLY A 96 13.48 -2.66 9.29
C GLY A 96 12.41 -3.75 9.10
N ILE A 97 12.27 -4.29 7.90
CA ILE A 97 11.38 -5.42 7.62
C ILE A 97 12.21 -6.70 7.67
N ASP A 98 11.84 -7.63 8.54
CA ASP A 98 12.37 -8.99 8.59
C ASP A 98 11.37 -9.94 7.91
N PHE A 99 11.51 -10.10 6.59
CA PHE A 99 10.59 -10.90 5.80
C PHE A 99 10.65 -12.38 6.18
N ASN A 100 9.49 -12.99 6.40
CA ASN A 100 9.36 -14.42 6.65
C ASN A 100 8.73 -15.13 5.44
N PHE A 101 9.42 -15.08 4.30
CA PHE A 101 8.89 -15.65 3.05
C PHE A 101 8.64 -17.17 3.13
N ASP A 102 9.36 -17.88 4.01
CA ASP A 102 9.20 -19.32 4.21
C ASP A 102 7.88 -19.70 4.91
N ALA A 103 7.28 -18.78 5.68
CA ALA A 103 5.96 -18.97 6.27
C ALA A 103 4.84 -18.86 5.23
N ILE A 104 5.07 -18.16 4.12
CA ILE A 104 4.06 -17.94 3.09
C ILE A 104 3.87 -19.21 2.25
N ARG A 105 2.72 -19.86 2.42
CA ARG A 105 2.37 -21.08 1.65
C ARG A 105 1.60 -20.78 0.37
N LEU A 106 0.84 -19.69 0.35
CA LEU A 106 -0.08 -19.35 -0.73
C LEU A 106 0.19 -17.92 -1.22
N THR A 107 0.11 -17.70 -2.54
CA THR A 107 -0.12 -16.35 -3.09
C THR A 107 -1.62 -16.20 -3.33
N PRO A 108 -2.33 -15.40 -2.53
CA PRO A 108 -3.77 -15.27 -2.64
C PRO A 108 -4.19 -14.31 -3.76
N ASP A 109 -5.49 -14.34 -4.08
CA ASP A 109 -6.16 -13.22 -4.74
C ASP A 109 -6.24 -12.05 -3.74
N SER A 110 -5.64 -10.92 -4.10
CA SER A 110 -5.57 -9.73 -3.23
C SER A 110 -6.82 -8.84 -3.34
N THR A 111 -7.80 -9.17 -4.18
CA THR A 111 -9.00 -8.35 -4.41
C THR A 111 -9.72 -8.00 -3.10
N ASP A 112 -9.97 -8.97 -2.23
CA ASP A 112 -10.71 -8.74 -0.99
C ASP A 112 -9.92 -7.94 0.05
N SER A 113 -8.59 -8.04 0.06
CA SER A 113 -7.74 -7.17 0.88
C SER A 113 -7.83 -5.70 0.43
N HIS A 114 -7.93 -5.46 -0.88
CA HIS A 114 -8.13 -4.12 -1.44
C HIS A 114 -9.53 -3.57 -1.16
N ARG A 115 -10.55 -4.42 -1.24
CA ARG A 115 -11.93 -4.05 -0.85
C ARG A 115 -11.99 -3.63 0.61
N LEU A 116 -11.33 -4.38 1.50
CA LEU A 116 -11.23 -4.01 2.92
C LEU A 116 -10.58 -2.63 3.09
N ILE A 117 -9.43 -2.39 2.45
CA ILE A 117 -8.76 -1.07 2.50
C ILE A 117 -9.71 0.03 2.04
N TYR A 118 -10.38 -0.16 0.90
CA TYR A 118 -11.32 0.82 0.35
C TYR A 118 -12.46 1.11 1.32
N LYS A 119 -13.14 0.09 1.84
CA LYS A 119 -14.26 0.23 2.78
C LYS A 119 -13.86 1.01 4.03
N VAL A 120 -12.77 0.62 4.69
CA VAL A 120 -12.33 1.27 5.94
C VAL A 120 -11.88 2.71 5.68
N CYS A 121 -11.10 2.94 4.61
CA CYS A 121 -10.56 4.26 4.31
C CYS A 121 -11.60 5.24 3.78
N ALA A 122 -12.71 4.77 3.21
CA ALA A 122 -13.80 5.64 2.76
C ALA A 122 -14.43 6.43 3.92
N GLU A 123 -14.52 5.81 5.10
CA GLU A 123 -15.08 6.42 6.30
C GLU A 123 -14.00 7.01 7.21
N ARG A 124 -12.87 6.30 7.33
CA ARG A 124 -11.80 6.59 8.29
C ARG A 124 -10.42 6.62 7.61
N PRO A 125 -10.13 7.61 6.74
CA PRO A 125 -8.90 7.64 5.96
C PRO A 125 -7.62 7.65 6.80
N ALA A 126 -7.66 8.18 8.02
CA ALA A 126 -6.52 8.20 8.94
C ALA A 126 -6.09 6.79 9.41
N VAL A 127 -6.99 5.79 9.38
CA VAL A 127 -6.71 4.40 9.78
C VAL A 127 -5.96 3.64 8.68
N GLY A 128 -6.03 4.09 7.43
CA GLY A 128 -5.53 3.36 6.27
C GLY A 128 -4.05 2.98 6.34
N ASN A 129 -3.21 3.85 6.91
CA ASN A 129 -1.76 3.59 7.02
C ASN A 129 -1.47 2.38 7.92
N ASP A 130 -2.17 2.27 9.05
CA ASP A 130 -2.00 1.18 10.01
C ASP A 130 -2.70 -0.10 9.52
N LEU A 131 -3.88 0.03 8.89
CA LEU A 131 -4.57 -1.11 8.27
C LEU A 131 -3.71 -1.79 7.19
N VAL A 132 -3.09 -1.00 6.32
CA VAL A 132 -2.21 -1.52 5.26
C VAL A 132 -0.92 -2.10 5.84
N GLU A 133 -0.41 -1.54 6.94
CA GLU A 133 0.71 -2.14 7.69
C GLU A 133 0.37 -3.54 8.20
N ASP A 134 -0.82 -3.71 8.79
CA ASP A 134 -1.25 -4.98 9.36
C ASP A 134 -1.54 -6.03 8.28
N LEU A 135 -2.06 -5.62 7.12
CA LEU A 135 -2.20 -6.50 5.96
C LEU A 135 -0.84 -6.98 5.46
N PHE A 136 0.14 -6.08 5.34
CA PHE A 136 1.49 -6.45 4.97
C PHE A 136 2.16 -7.34 6.02
N THR A 137 2.01 -7.03 7.30
CA THR A 137 2.56 -7.84 8.41
C THR A 137 1.97 -9.25 8.40
N ALA A 138 0.64 -9.35 8.33
CA ALA A 138 -0.06 -10.63 8.30
C ALA A 138 0.44 -11.51 7.15
N TYR A 139 0.60 -10.95 5.96
CA TYR A 139 1.05 -11.73 4.80
C TYR A 139 2.56 -12.01 4.81
N PHE A 140 3.39 -11.00 5.03
CA PHE A 140 4.83 -11.08 4.79
C PHE A 140 5.66 -11.55 5.98
N LEU A 141 5.15 -11.38 7.20
CA LEU A 141 5.85 -11.72 8.45
C LEU A 141 5.19 -12.94 9.11
N ASP A 142 3.86 -12.99 9.11
CA ASP A 142 3.12 -14.07 9.77
C ASP A 142 2.73 -15.22 8.80
N GLY A 143 2.83 -15.01 7.49
CA GLY A 143 2.47 -16.00 6.47
C GLY A 143 0.97 -16.31 6.40
N ARG A 144 0.11 -15.42 6.92
CA ARG A 144 -1.35 -15.55 6.89
C ARG A 144 -1.90 -15.27 5.49
N ASP A 145 -2.98 -15.95 5.15
CA ASP A 145 -3.67 -15.77 3.89
C ASP A 145 -4.56 -14.52 3.93
N ILE A 146 -4.17 -13.45 3.22
CA ILE A 146 -4.94 -12.21 3.10
C ILE A 146 -6.03 -12.26 2.01
N GLY A 147 -6.28 -13.43 1.42
CA GLY A 147 -7.51 -13.74 0.68
C GLY A 147 -8.59 -14.39 1.55
N ASP A 148 -8.26 -14.80 2.78
CA ASP A 148 -9.19 -15.40 3.73
C ASP A 148 -10.00 -14.32 4.48
N HIS A 149 -11.33 -14.44 4.45
CA HIS A 149 -12.24 -13.47 5.06
C HIS A 149 -12.13 -13.40 6.58
N ASP A 150 -11.84 -14.51 7.27
CA ASP A 150 -11.64 -14.51 8.72
C ASP A 150 -10.34 -13.78 9.09
N VAL A 151 -9.29 -13.93 8.27
CA VAL A 151 -8.03 -13.19 8.45
C VAL A 151 -8.25 -11.69 8.26
N LEU A 152 -8.90 -11.31 7.16
CA LEU A 152 -9.22 -9.92 6.85
C LEU A 152 -10.14 -9.28 7.91
N CYS A 153 -11.16 -10.01 8.36
CA CYS A 153 -12.07 -9.58 9.42
C CYS A 153 -11.32 -9.36 10.75
N ALA A 154 -10.43 -10.28 11.13
CA ALA A 154 -9.64 -10.13 12.36
C ALA A 154 -8.77 -8.86 12.33
N ILE A 155 -8.18 -8.53 11.18
CA ILE A 155 -7.42 -7.29 10.98
C ILE A 155 -8.35 -6.08 11.05
N ALA A 156 -9.51 -6.10 10.38
CA ALA A 156 -10.46 -5.00 10.42
C ALA A 156 -10.93 -4.69 11.86
N VAL A 157 -11.22 -5.73 12.64
CA VAL A 157 -11.67 -5.61 14.04
C VAL A 157 -10.58 -5.02 14.95
N SER A 158 -9.28 -5.30 14.71
CA SER A 158 -8.22 -4.64 15.49
C SER A 158 -8.14 -3.12 15.23
N HIS A 159 -8.70 -2.66 14.11
CA HIS A 159 -8.89 -1.25 13.78
C HIS A 159 -10.27 -0.70 14.19
N GLY A 160 -11.06 -1.46 14.93
CA GLY A 160 -12.35 -1.04 15.48
C GLY A 160 -13.54 -1.14 14.52
N GLU A 161 -13.42 -1.91 13.43
CA GLU A 161 -14.57 -2.26 12.57
C GLU A 161 -15.47 -3.31 13.24
N ASP A 162 -16.76 -3.32 12.89
CA ASP A 162 -17.68 -4.36 13.35
C ASP A 162 -17.44 -5.68 12.62
N ARG A 163 -17.40 -6.77 13.38
CA ARG A 163 -17.11 -8.10 12.84
C ARG A 163 -18.14 -8.56 11.81
N ASN A 164 -19.43 -8.42 12.12
CA ASN A 164 -20.49 -8.93 11.28
C ASN A 164 -20.62 -8.08 10.01
N GLU A 165 -20.51 -6.76 10.14
CA GLU A 165 -20.51 -5.86 8.98
C GLU A 165 -19.38 -6.17 8.00
N ILE A 166 -18.18 -6.49 8.49
CA ILE A 166 -17.04 -6.85 7.64
C ILE A 166 -17.23 -8.22 6.98
N LEU A 167 -17.69 -9.22 7.71
CA LEU A 167 -17.94 -10.55 7.13
C LEU A 167 -19.06 -10.51 6.08
N ASP A 168 -20.15 -9.80 6.35
CA ASP A 168 -21.25 -9.61 5.39
C ASP A 168 -20.76 -8.86 4.14
N TYR A 169 -19.93 -7.83 4.31
CA TYR A 169 -19.32 -7.11 3.19
C TYR A 169 -18.40 -8.00 2.35
N LEU A 170 -17.47 -8.71 2.98
CA LEU A 170 -16.49 -9.57 2.29
C LEU A 170 -17.16 -10.77 1.61
N GLY A 171 -18.20 -11.33 2.24
CA GLY A 171 -19.00 -12.43 1.69
C GLY A 171 -19.87 -12.05 0.48
N GLY A 172 -20.06 -10.74 0.23
CA GLY A 172 -20.74 -10.22 -0.96
C GLY A 172 -19.80 -9.73 -2.06
N ASP A 173 -20.40 -9.12 -3.09
CA ASP A 173 -19.69 -8.60 -4.27
C ASP A 173 -19.52 -7.07 -4.28
N MET A 174 -19.93 -6.38 -3.22
CA MET A 174 -19.86 -4.92 -3.10
C MET A 174 -18.41 -4.43 -3.33
N ASP A 175 -18.23 -3.45 -4.21
CA ASP A 175 -16.92 -2.87 -4.60
C ASP A 175 -15.92 -3.81 -5.29
N ARG A 176 -16.29 -5.05 -5.65
CA ARG A 176 -15.42 -5.89 -6.52
C ARG A 176 -15.16 -5.22 -7.86
N GLU A 177 -16.19 -4.66 -8.50
CA GLU A 177 -16.04 -3.93 -9.77
C GLU A 177 -15.21 -2.65 -9.59
N PHE A 178 -15.29 -1.99 -8.43
CA PHE A 178 -14.46 -0.82 -8.14
C PHE A 178 -12.97 -1.19 -8.16
N VAL A 179 -12.57 -2.29 -7.51
CA VAL A 179 -11.17 -2.77 -7.53
C VAL A 179 -10.71 -3.10 -8.96
N SER A 180 -11.55 -3.78 -9.74
CA SER A 180 -11.28 -4.07 -11.16
C SER A 180 -11.11 -2.78 -11.98
N GLN A 181 -11.98 -1.79 -11.77
CA GLN A 181 -11.93 -0.52 -12.47
C GLN A 181 -10.67 0.29 -12.11
N GLU A 182 -10.32 0.37 -10.83
CA GLU A 182 -9.11 1.06 -10.37
C GLU A 182 -7.84 0.40 -10.93
N ASN A 183 -7.80 -0.94 -11.00
CA ASN A 183 -6.70 -1.65 -11.64
C ASN A 183 -6.59 -1.28 -13.14
N ARG A 184 -7.72 -1.21 -13.86
CA ARG A 184 -7.76 -0.76 -15.26
C ARG A 184 -7.29 0.69 -15.41
N VAL A 185 -7.71 1.59 -14.53
CA VAL A 185 -7.30 3.00 -14.51
C VAL A 185 -5.80 3.11 -14.28
N ALA A 186 -5.23 2.38 -13.32
CA ALA A 186 -3.79 2.38 -13.07
C ALA A 186 -2.99 1.98 -14.31
N HIS A 187 -3.42 0.93 -15.02
CA HIS A 187 -2.80 0.54 -16.29
C HIS A 187 -2.95 1.61 -17.39
N GLN A 188 -4.11 2.27 -17.50
CA GLN A 188 -4.33 3.37 -18.44
C GLN A 188 -3.45 4.59 -18.14
N MET A 189 -3.11 4.82 -16.87
CA MET A 189 -2.14 5.82 -16.43
C MET A 189 -0.69 5.43 -16.74
N GLY A 190 -0.44 4.26 -17.32
CA GLY A 190 0.88 3.75 -17.65
C GLY A 190 1.61 3.08 -16.48
N VAL A 191 0.91 2.76 -15.39
CA VAL A 191 1.49 2.00 -14.28
C VAL A 191 1.68 0.55 -14.71
N THR A 192 2.94 0.14 -14.83
CA THR A 192 3.35 -1.23 -15.21
C THR A 192 3.96 -2.00 -14.04
N GLY A 193 4.10 -1.37 -12.88
CA GLY A 193 4.63 -1.96 -11.66
C GLY A 193 4.31 -1.11 -10.45
N VAL A 194 4.31 -1.75 -9.27
CA VAL A 194 3.96 -1.15 -7.99
C VAL A 194 5.08 -1.36 -6.95
N PRO A 195 5.23 -0.45 -5.97
CA PRO A 195 4.36 0.69 -5.68
C PRO A 195 4.54 1.83 -6.70
N CYS A 196 3.49 2.62 -6.91
CA CYS A 196 3.57 3.89 -7.61
C CYS A 196 2.92 4.97 -6.75
N PHE A 197 3.66 6.04 -6.47
CA PHE A 197 3.18 7.15 -5.65
C PHE A 197 2.79 8.33 -6.53
N LEU A 198 1.60 8.88 -6.32
CA LEU A 198 1.11 10.09 -6.95
C LEU A 198 1.13 11.22 -5.95
N PHE A 199 1.75 12.33 -6.30
CA PHE A 199 1.76 13.56 -5.51
C PHE A 199 0.88 14.59 -6.21
N ASN A 200 -0.13 15.08 -5.50
CA ASN A 200 -1.16 16.03 -5.97
C ASN A 200 -1.87 15.56 -7.25
N SER A 201 -1.96 14.24 -7.45
CA SER A 201 -2.49 13.61 -8.66
C SER A 201 -1.81 14.08 -9.97
N ARG A 202 -0.61 14.66 -9.89
CA ARG A 202 0.13 15.28 -11.01
C ARG A 202 1.48 14.62 -11.25
N HIS A 203 2.21 14.33 -10.17
CA HIS A 203 3.56 13.75 -10.26
C HIS A 203 3.52 12.28 -9.88
N ALA A 204 3.84 11.40 -10.82
CA ALA A 204 3.94 9.98 -10.58
C ALA A 204 5.40 9.57 -10.34
N LEU A 205 5.63 8.80 -9.28
CA LEU A 205 6.93 8.21 -8.97
C LEU A 205 6.77 6.69 -8.84
N SER A 206 7.31 5.96 -9.82
CA SER A 206 7.23 4.50 -9.88
C SER A 206 8.34 3.82 -9.10
N GLY A 207 7.99 2.72 -8.43
CA GLY A 207 8.87 1.86 -7.66
C GLY A 207 9.06 2.31 -6.21
N ALA A 208 9.63 1.41 -5.40
CA ALA A 208 10.02 1.68 -4.02
C ALA A 208 11.29 2.56 -3.98
N GLN A 209 11.18 3.82 -4.41
CA GLN A 209 12.31 4.75 -4.47
C GLN A 209 12.92 5.03 -3.08
N GLU A 210 14.20 5.42 -3.06
CA GLU A 210 14.88 5.75 -1.80
C GLU A 210 14.20 6.95 -1.07
N PRO A 211 14.21 6.98 0.27
CA PRO A 211 13.54 8.04 1.05
C PRO A 211 13.93 9.47 0.62
N ASP A 212 15.18 9.69 0.20
CA ASP A 212 15.65 11.00 -0.26
C ASP A 212 14.97 11.45 -1.57
N ILE A 213 14.63 10.52 -2.46
CA ILE A 213 13.89 10.82 -3.70
C ILE A 213 12.44 11.16 -3.35
N LEU A 214 11.81 10.35 -2.50
CA LEU A 214 10.43 10.58 -2.03
C LEU A 214 10.31 11.93 -1.32
N GLN A 215 11.27 12.27 -0.44
CA GLN A 215 11.31 13.56 0.24
C GLN A 215 11.42 14.74 -0.74
N ARG A 216 12.24 14.62 -1.79
CA ARG A 216 12.32 15.65 -2.83
C ARG A 216 10.99 15.83 -3.55
N MET A 217 10.29 14.75 -3.87
CA MET A 217 8.96 14.83 -4.49
C MET A 217 7.92 15.45 -3.57
N ILE A 218 7.92 15.12 -2.28
CA ILE A 218 7.06 15.75 -1.26
C ILE A 218 7.30 17.26 -1.22
N ARG A 219 8.56 17.70 -1.18
CA ARG A 219 8.91 19.13 -1.17
C ARG A 219 8.49 19.85 -2.45
N LEU A 220 8.67 19.20 -3.61
CA LEU A 220 8.21 19.75 -4.89
C LEU A 220 6.69 19.95 -4.89
N ALA A 221 5.93 18.94 -4.47
CA ALA A 221 4.47 19.01 -4.41
C ALA A 221 3.98 20.12 -3.46
N ARG A 222 4.63 20.29 -2.30
CA ARG A 222 4.32 21.39 -1.35
C ARG A 222 4.53 22.78 -1.94
N GLN A 223 5.57 22.96 -2.75
CA GLN A 223 5.87 24.25 -3.36
C GLN A 223 4.83 24.65 -4.41
N GLU A 224 4.28 23.68 -5.15
CA GLU A 224 3.26 23.94 -6.18
C GLU A 224 1.90 24.39 -5.61
N GLU A 225 1.61 24.04 -4.36
CA GLU A 225 0.36 24.46 -3.69
C GLU A 225 0.47 25.79 -2.96
N THR A 226 1.68 26.35 -2.84
CA THR A 226 1.85 27.71 -2.33
C THR A 226 1.77 28.67 -3.52
N PRO A 227 0.71 29.47 -3.69
CA PRO A 227 0.70 30.49 -4.72
C PRO A 227 1.82 31.49 -4.43
N VAL A 228 2.61 31.83 -5.46
CA VAL A 228 3.58 32.94 -5.43
C VAL A 228 2.85 34.27 -5.20
#